data_AF-A0A2T6L5P7-F1
#
_entry.id   AF-A0A2T6L5P7-F1
#
_cell.length_a   1.000
_cell.length_b   1.000
_cell.length_c   1.000
_cell.angle_alpha   90.00
_cell.angle_beta   90.00
_cell.angle_gamma   90.00
#
_symmetry.space_group_name_H-M   'P 1'
#
loop_
_entity.id
_entity.type
_entity.pdbx_description
1 polymer ?
#
loop_
_entity_poly.entity_id
_entity_poly.type
_entity_poly.pdbx_seq_one_letter_code
_entity_poly.pdbx_strand_id
1 'polypeptide(L)'
;MQVNVARLVKDARCAAELTQAGLAARAGVSRGAVAAIETGARSPSWEMLSTIMAAAGKQMKIELEPLDDDVRRAVAAHTGDTSAADGLSMTVSLMEGLVDLEYRFEGLAAAAVLGAPISLAEPIELALPDGPEAVSWLAGLVRTGAAAVTPRGRAYPMEGVTSAEGVARLVELGEDGRFSLEFWLRTFSVRFVPAEDARRAVLVVGEHAPLRVQPLHEIDTTDRHAARVLRLLREQAQDARG
;
A
#
# COMPACT_ATOMS: atom_id res chain seq x y z
N MET A 1 7.22 1.30 14.47
CA MET A 1 6.80 2.71 14.25
C MET A 1 8.05 3.59 14.03
N GLN A 2 8.16 4.34 12.93
CA GLN A 2 9.28 5.28 12.74
C GLN A 2 8.89 6.64 13.36
N VAL A 3 9.63 7.09 14.37
CA VAL A 3 9.35 8.38 15.04
C VAL A 3 9.59 9.53 14.07
N ASN A 4 8.55 10.31 13.77
CA ASN A 4 8.68 11.56 13.04
C ASN A 4 9.03 12.69 14.01
N VAL A 5 10.34 12.94 14.18
CA VAL A 5 10.86 13.94 15.11
C VAL A 5 10.36 15.35 14.80
N ALA A 6 10.21 15.69 13.52
CA ALA A 6 9.71 16.98 13.08
C ALA A 6 8.28 17.24 13.59
N ARG A 7 7.41 16.25 13.40
CA ARG A 7 6.03 16.29 13.89
C ARG A 7 5.96 16.29 15.42
N LEU A 8 6.78 15.47 16.08
CA LEU A 8 6.85 15.42 17.54
C LEU A 8 7.17 16.80 18.15
N VAL A 9 8.18 17.49 17.62
CA VAL A 9 8.58 18.83 18.09
C VAL A 9 7.47 19.85 17.81
N LYS A 10 6.89 19.82 16.60
CA LYS A 10 5.81 20.73 16.23
C LYS A 10 4.57 20.55 17.12
N ASP A 11 4.17 19.31 17.37
CA ASP A 11 2.99 18.99 18.19
C ASP A 11 3.22 19.38 19.65
N ALA A 12 4.41 19.10 20.20
CA ALA A 12 4.78 19.54 21.55
C ALA A 12 4.77 21.07 21.69
N ARG A 13 5.28 21.79 20.68
CA ARG A 13 5.26 23.26 20.64
C ARG A 13 3.84 23.82 20.62
N CYS A 14 3.00 23.29 19.73
CA CYS A 14 1.61 23.73 19.60
C CYS A 14 0.81 23.45 20.88
N ALA A 15 1.01 22.28 21.50
CA ALA A 15 0.37 21.95 22.78
C ALA A 15 0.83 22.83 23.95
N ALA A 16 2.02 23.45 23.85
CA ALA A 16 2.53 24.43 24.81
C ALA A 16 2.15 25.87 24.44
N GLU A 17 1.37 26.09 23.37
CA GLU A 17 0.97 27.39 22.84
C GLU A 17 2.14 28.32 22.50
N LEU A 18 3.28 27.74 22.11
CA LEU A 18 4.50 28.50 21.80
C LEU A 18 4.63 28.77 20.30
N THR A 19 5.15 29.95 19.95
CA THR A 19 5.70 30.18 18.61
C THR A 19 7.06 29.48 18.47
N GLN A 20 7.55 29.26 17.23
CA GLN A 20 8.89 28.71 17.03
C GLN A 20 9.98 29.56 17.71
N ALA A 21 9.81 30.89 17.71
CA ALA A 21 10.70 31.80 18.41
C ALA A 21 10.60 31.66 19.94
N GLY A 22 9.37 31.50 20.46
CA GLY A 22 9.15 31.29 21.90
C GLY A 22 9.75 29.97 22.41
N LEU A 23 9.59 28.88 21.65
CA LEU A 23 10.23 27.61 21.96
C LEU A 23 11.75 27.71 21.89
N ALA A 24 12.28 28.33 20.84
CA ALA A 24 13.71 28.53 20.65
C ALA A 24 14.34 29.31 21.82
N ALA A 25 13.68 30.40 22.24
CA ALA A 25 14.12 31.21 23.37
C ALA A 25 14.14 30.39 24.68
N ARG A 26 13.08 29.61 24.95
CA ARG A 26 13.02 28.75 26.14
C ARG A 26 14.05 27.62 26.12
N ALA A 27 14.34 27.08 24.94
CA ALA A 27 15.29 25.99 24.76
C ALA A 27 16.76 26.46 24.63
N GLY A 28 17.02 27.77 24.59
CA GLY A 28 18.36 28.31 24.38
C GLY A 28 18.95 28.00 23.00
N VAL A 29 18.10 27.85 21.98
CA VAL A 29 18.51 27.58 20.59
C VAL A 29 18.03 28.68 19.65
N SER A 30 18.48 28.66 18.39
CA SER A 30 18.01 29.62 17.39
C SER A 30 16.63 29.22 16.85
N ARG A 31 15.79 30.21 16.50
CA ARG A 31 14.52 29.98 15.79
C ARG A 31 14.72 29.16 14.51
N GLY A 32 15.81 29.43 13.79
CA GLY A 32 16.18 28.70 12.57
C GLY A 32 16.44 27.22 12.83
N ALA A 33 17.04 26.85 13.96
CA ALA A 33 17.22 25.46 14.35
C ALA A 33 15.87 24.75 14.58
N VAL A 34 14.94 25.38 15.32
CA VAL A 34 13.59 24.84 15.53
C VAL A 34 12.85 24.69 14.20
N ALA A 35 12.89 25.70 13.34
CA ALA A 35 12.25 25.65 12.02
C ALA A 35 12.82 24.52 11.14
N ALA A 36 14.15 24.35 11.10
CA ALA A 36 14.78 23.28 10.32
C ALA A 36 14.45 21.88 10.85
N ILE A 37 14.25 21.74 12.17
CA ILE A 37 13.80 20.47 12.77
C ILE A 37 12.33 20.20 12.39
N GLU A 38 11.44 21.19 12.54
CA GLU A 38 10.01 21.03 12.26
C GLU A 38 9.69 20.78 10.78
N THR A 39 10.57 21.17 9.86
CA THR A 39 10.46 20.84 8.44
C THR A 39 11.16 19.53 8.05
N GLY A 40 11.87 18.89 8.98
CA GLY A 40 12.68 17.70 8.72
C GLY A 40 14.01 17.98 7.99
N ALA A 41 14.33 19.25 7.71
CA ALA A 41 15.59 19.65 7.09
C ALA A 41 16.83 19.39 7.99
N ARG A 42 16.61 19.24 9.29
CA ARG A 42 17.65 18.89 10.27
C ARG A 42 17.14 17.86 11.26
N SER A 43 17.92 16.79 11.45
CA SER A 43 17.73 15.88 12.59
C SER A 43 18.49 16.40 13.82
N PRO A 44 17.83 16.63 14.97
CA PRO A 44 18.51 17.05 16.20
C PRO A 44 19.29 15.89 16.83
N SER A 45 20.31 16.21 17.64
CA SER A 45 20.90 15.23 18.55
C SER A 45 19.91 14.86 19.65
N TRP A 46 20.14 13.74 20.33
CA TRP A 46 19.34 13.31 21.49
C TRP A 46 19.24 14.39 22.57
N GLU A 47 20.38 15.02 22.90
CA GLU A 47 20.46 16.09 23.89
C GLU A 47 19.64 17.32 23.47
N MET A 48 19.81 17.77 22.21
CA MET A 48 19.08 18.92 21.69
C MET A 48 17.57 18.66 21.66
N LEU A 49 17.14 17.46 21.26
CA LEU A 49 15.73 17.08 21.29
C LEU A 49 15.20 17.11 22.73
N SER A 50 15.95 16.56 23.69
CA SER A 50 15.59 16.57 25.12
C SER A 50 15.43 17.99 25.66
N THR A 51 16.35 18.91 25.34
CA THR A 51 16.25 20.32 25.72
C THR A 51 15.03 21.00 25.12
N ILE A 52 14.76 20.78 23.82
CA ILE A 52 13.61 21.36 23.13
C ILE A 52 12.30 20.82 23.73
N MET A 53 12.20 19.52 23.99
CA MET A 53 11.01 18.91 24.59
C MET A 53 10.78 19.44 26.01
N ALA A 54 11.83 19.56 26.83
CA ALA A 54 11.74 20.14 28.17
C ALA A 54 11.28 21.61 28.15
N ALA A 55 11.75 22.40 27.19
CA ALA A 55 11.33 23.80 26.99
C ALA A 55 9.84 23.92 26.58
N ALA A 56 9.30 22.89 25.92
CA ALA A 56 7.87 22.74 25.64
C ALA A 56 7.08 22.10 26.80
N GLY A 57 7.71 21.90 27.97
CA GLY A 57 7.07 21.29 29.14
C GLY A 57 6.82 19.78 28.99
N LYS A 58 7.59 19.09 28.14
CA LYS A 58 7.51 17.64 27.93
C LYS A 58 8.75 16.97 28.47
N GLN A 59 8.57 15.87 29.19
CA GLN A 59 9.66 14.98 29.59
C GLN A 59 9.73 13.81 28.60
N MET A 60 10.92 13.54 28.07
CA MET A 60 11.14 12.38 27.23
C MET A 60 11.29 11.14 28.10
N LYS A 61 10.52 10.09 27.77
CA LYS A 61 10.66 8.75 28.34
C LYS A 61 10.93 7.79 27.17
N ILE A 62 12.03 7.04 27.25
CA ILE A 62 12.30 5.94 26.32
C ILE A 62 11.97 4.64 27.03
N GLU A 63 11.22 3.79 26.36
CA GLU A 63 10.97 2.42 26.79
C GLU A 63 11.42 1.49 25.67
N LEU A 64 11.89 0.30 26.05
CA LEU A 64 12.17 -0.77 25.10
C LEU A 64 10.98 -1.72 25.12
N GLU A 65 10.46 -2.03 23.94
CA GLU A 65 9.48 -3.11 23.75
C GLU A 65 10.14 -4.26 22.97
N PRO A 66 9.63 -5.49 23.09
CA PRO A 66 10.05 -6.58 22.23
C PRO A 66 9.95 -6.18 20.75
N LEU A 67 10.91 -6.63 19.94
CA LEU A 67 10.90 -6.32 18.51
C LEU A 67 9.58 -6.77 17.88
N ASP A 68 8.96 -5.86 17.12
CA ASP A 68 7.68 -6.05 16.42
C ASP A 68 6.44 -6.21 17.31
N ASP A 69 6.51 -5.85 18.59
CA ASP A 69 5.31 -5.87 19.43
C ASP A 69 4.21 -4.91 18.91
N ASP A 70 4.61 -3.77 18.32
CA ASP A 70 3.70 -2.87 17.58
C ASP A 70 2.97 -3.59 16.44
N VAL A 71 3.69 -4.39 15.67
CA VAL A 71 3.14 -5.16 14.54
C VAL A 71 2.27 -6.31 15.03
N ARG A 72 2.69 -7.05 16.08
CA ARG A 72 1.88 -8.13 16.68
C ARG A 72 0.54 -7.61 17.17
N ARG A 73 0.54 -6.48 17.88
CA ARG A 73 -0.70 -5.82 18.34
C ARG A 73 -1.57 -5.40 17.16
N ALA A 74 -0.98 -4.87 16.09
CA ALA A 74 -1.72 -4.48 14.88
C ALA A 74 -2.35 -5.69 14.18
N VAL A 75 -1.61 -6.80 14.00
CA VAL A 75 -2.11 -8.05 13.41
C VAL A 75 -3.24 -8.64 14.27
N ALA A 76 -3.06 -8.69 15.59
CA ALA A 76 -4.09 -9.17 16.51
C ALA A 76 -5.36 -8.31 16.44
N ALA A 77 -5.21 -6.98 16.34
CA ALA A 77 -6.34 -6.07 16.20
C ALA A 77 -7.07 -6.19 14.85
N HIS A 78 -6.38 -6.63 13.79
CA HIS A 78 -6.97 -6.89 12.46
C HIS A 78 -7.43 -8.35 12.30
N THR A 79 -7.32 -9.18 13.33
CA THR A 79 -7.80 -10.56 13.23
C THR A 79 -9.32 -10.56 13.04
N GLY A 80 -9.78 -11.14 11.92
CA GLY A 80 -11.18 -11.15 11.53
C GLY A 80 -11.67 -9.88 10.81
N ASP A 81 -10.79 -8.90 10.57
CA ASP A 81 -11.10 -7.78 9.68
C ASP A 81 -11.10 -8.25 8.23
N THR A 82 -12.28 -8.27 7.61
CA THR A 82 -12.49 -8.65 6.22
C THR A 82 -12.61 -7.45 5.29
N SER A 83 -12.50 -6.21 5.79
CA SER A 83 -12.80 -5.00 5.01
C SER A 83 -12.03 -4.88 3.71
N ALA A 84 -10.75 -5.28 3.69
CA ALA A 84 -9.95 -5.33 2.47
C ALA A 84 -10.46 -6.37 1.47
N ALA A 85 -10.83 -7.56 1.97
CA ALA A 85 -11.42 -8.62 1.15
C ALA A 85 -12.79 -8.18 0.62
N ASP A 86 -13.68 -7.66 1.45
CA ASP A 86 -15.03 -7.26 1.07
C ASP A 86 -15.00 -6.11 0.05
N GLY A 87 -14.11 -5.12 0.24
CA GLY A 87 -13.93 -4.02 -0.70
C GLY A 87 -13.44 -4.47 -2.09
N LEU A 88 -12.48 -5.39 -2.16
CA LEU A 88 -12.03 -5.96 -3.44
C LEU A 88 -13.05 -6.94 -4.02
N SER A 89 -13.75 -7.68 -3.19
CA SER A 89 -14.79 -8.62 -3.57
C SER A 89 -15.96 -7.91 -4.26
N MET A 90 -16.40 -6.77 -3.71
CA MET A 90 -17.36 -5.88 -4.38
C MET A 90 -16.83 -5.42 -5.74
N THR A 91 -15.56 -5.00 -5.81
CA THR A 91 -14.97 -4.53 -7.07
C THR A 91 -14.94 -5.63 -8.13
N VAL A 92 -14.56 -6.86 -7.75
CA VAL A 92 -14.57 -8.03 -8.63
C VAL A 92 -16.00 -8.34 -9.09
N SER A 93 -17.00 -8.24 -8.21
CA SER A 93 -18.41 -8.48 -8.59
C SER A 93 -18.93 -7.50 -9.64
N LEU A 94 -18.38 -6.28 -9.68
CA LEU A 94 -18.71 -5.25 -10.68
C LEU A 94 -17.92 -5.40 -11.99
N MET A 95 -16.78 -6.09 -11.95
CA MET A 95 -15.97 -6.39 -13.14
C MET A 95 -16.45 -7.70 -13.79
N GLU A 96 -17.58 -7.62 -14.49
CA GLU A 96 -18.20 -8.78 -15.13
C GLU A 96 -17.18 -9.62 -15.94
N GLY A 97 -17.21 -10.94 -15.74
CA GLY A 97 -16.30 -11.89 -16.39
C GLY A 97 -14.90 -12.01 -15.81
N LEU A 98 -14.50 -11.15 -14.86
CA LEU A 98 -13.16 -11.26 -14.24
C LEU A 98 -13.02 -12.57 -13.45
N VAL A 99 -14.07 -13.00 -12.75
CA VAL A 99 -14.08 -14.26 -11.96
C VAL A 99 -13.81 -15.52 -12.78
N ASP A 100 -14.10 -15.48 -14.07
CA ASP A 100 -13.89 -16.59 -15.00
C ASP A 100 -12.42 -16.68 -15.46
N LEU A 101 -11.65 -15.59 -15.33
CA LEU A 101 -10.23 -15.53 -15.67
C LEU A 101 -9.35 -15.96 -14.51
N GLU A 102 -8.17 -16.49 -14.81
CA GLU A 102 -7.13 -16.84 -13.82
C GLU A 102 -6.38 -15.62 -13.27
N TYR A 103 -7.09 -14.50 -13.06
CA TYR A 103 -6.51 -13.29 -12.48
C TYR A 103 -5.97 -13.53 -11.08
N ARG A 104 -5.08 -12.63 -10.64
CA ARG A 104 -4.53 -12.64 -9.28
C ARG A 104 -4.22 -11.22 -8.82
N PHE A 105 -4.74 -10.82 -7.67
CA PHE A 105 -4.25 -9.61 -6.98
C PHE A 105 -2.88 -9.87 -6.36
N GLU A 106 -1.98 -8.90 -6.44
CA GLU A 106 -0.58 -9.06 -6.04
C GLU A 106 -0.14 -8.02 -5.01
N GLY A 107 1.06 -8.21 -4.46
CA GLY A 107 1.72 -7.20 -3.64
C GLY A 107 0.97 -6.91 -2.33
N LEU A 108 0.91 -5.62 -1.97
CA LEU A 108 0.29 -5.19 -0.72
C LEU A 108 -1.23 -5.41 -0.68
N ALA A 109 -1.90 -5.43 -1.83
CA ALA A 109 -3.32 -5.75 -1.88
C ALA A 109 -3.58 -7.21 -1.51
N ALA A 110 -2.75 -8.14 -2.03
CA ALA A 110 -2.81 -9.54 -1.65
C ALA A 110 -2.56 -9.74 -0.15
N ALA A 111 -1.55 -9.05 0.39
CA ALA A 111 -1.24 -9.13 1.81
C ALA A 111 -2.37 -8.60 2.70
N ALA A 112 -3.01 -7.48 2.32
CA ALA A 112 -4.17 -6.94 3.04
C ALA A 112 -5.33 -7.94 3.08
N VAL A 113 -5.66 -8.56 1.94
CA VAL A 113 -6.71 -9.59 1.84
C VAL A 113 -6.38 -10.84 2.67
N LEU A 114 -5.09 -11.15 2.84
CA LEU A 114 -4.61 -12.25 3.70
C LEU A 114 -4.53 -11.86 5.19
N GLY A 115 -5.11 -10.72 5.59
CA GLY A 115 -5.20 -10.28 6.98
C GLY A 115 -4.01 -9.46 7.47
N ALA A 116 -3.16 -8.97 6.58
CA ALA A 116 -2.13 -8.03 6.97
C ALA A 116 -2.74 -6.68 7.38
N PRO A 117 -2.31 -6.07 8.51
CA PRO A 117 -2.77 -4.76 8.98
C PRO A 117 -2.18 -3.61 8.14
N ILE A 118 -2.42 -3.66 6.83
CA ILE A 118 -1.97 -2.68 5.86
C ILE A 118 -3.18 -2.20 5.07
N SER A 119 -3.24 -0.89 4.84
CA SER A 119 -4.28 -0.32 3.99
C SER A 119 -4.12 -0.79 2.55
N LEU A 120 -5.24 -0.97 1.85
CA LEU A 120 -5.25 -1.14 0.40
C LEU A 120 -4.65 0.11 -0.26
N ALA A 121 -3.37 0.02 -0.61
CA ALA A 121 -2.67 1.07 -1.32
C ALA A 121 -3.04 1.04 -2.79
N GLU A 122 -3.31 2.22 -3.36
CA GLU A 122 -3.47 2.38 -4.80
C GLU A 122 -2.16 2.86 -5.45
N PRO A 123 -1.82 2.39 -6.66
CA PRO A 123 -2.61 1.46 -7.49
C PRO A 123 -2.56 0.01 -6.99
N ILE A 124 -3.69 -0.70 -7.10
CA ILE A 124 -3.81 -2.12 -6.73
C ILE A 124 -3.15 -2.99 -7.80
N GLU A 125 -2.21 -3.85 -7.42
CA GLU A 125 -1.54 -4.73 -8.39
C GLU A 125 -2.44 -5.89 -8.80
N LEU A 126 -2.63 -6.06 -10.11
CA LEU A 126 -3.47 -7.09 -10.72
C LEU A 126 -2.72 -7.79 -11.86
N ALA A 127 -2.55 -9.10 -11.74
CA ALA A 127 -2.04 -9.94 -12.83
C ALA A 127 -3.22 -10.58 -13.58
N LEU A 128 -3.16 -10.54 -14.91
CA LEU A 128 -4.08 -11.23 -15.81
C LEU A 128 -3.32 -12.29 -16.61
N PRO A 129 -3.93 -13.44 -16.96
CA PRO A 129 -3.28 -14.40 -17.83
C PRO A 129 -3.08 -13.79 -19.24
N ASP A 130 -1.95 -14.08 -19.89
CA ASP A 130 -1.57 -13.55 -21.21
C ASP A 130 -2.31 -14.20 -22.41
N GLY A 131 -3.40 -14.90 -22.13
CA GLY A 131 -4.23 -15.59 -23.11
C GLY A 131 -5.29 -14.70 -23.79
N PRO A 132 -5.89 -15.21 -24.88
CA PRO A 132 -6.89 -14.47 -25.67
C PRO A 132 -8.15 -14.12 -24.87
N GLU A 133 -8.51 -14.93 -23.86
CA GLU A 133 -9.69 -14.70 -23.02
C GLU A 133 -9.56 -13.41 -22.19
N ALA A 134 -8.42 -13.20 -21.52
CA ALA A 134 -8.18 -11.99 -20.73
C ALA A 134 -8.02 -10.75 -21.61
N VAL A 135 -7.38 -10.90 -22.78
CA VAL A 135 -7.29 -9.83 -23.77
C VAL A 135 -8.67 -9.42 -24.27
N SER A 136 -9.53 -10.40 -24.59
CA SER A 136 -10.91 -10.15 -25.02
C SER A 136 -11.75 -9.52 -23.90
N TRP A 137 -11.58 -9.97 -22.67
CA TRP A 137 -12.23 -9.40 -21.49
C TRP A 137 -11.86 -7.92 -21.30
N LEU A 138 -10.56 -7.59 -21.32
CA LEU A 138 -10.09 -6.21 -21.15
C LEU A 138 -10.60 -5.30 -22.28
N ALA A 139 -10.52 -5.78 -23.52
CA ALA A 139 -11.04 -5.06 -24.69
C ALA A 139 -12.56 -4.84 -24.60
N GLY A 140 -13.30 -5.82 -24.07
CA GLY A 140 -14.72 -5.71 -23.78
C GLY A 140 -15.01 -4.66 -22.71
N LEU A 141 -14.29 -4.72 -21.58
CA LEU A 141 -14.44 -3.81 -20.46
C LEU A 141 -14.22 -2.35 -20.88
N VAL A 142 -13.13 -2.06 -21.60
CA VAL A 142 -12.84 -0.70 -22.10
C VAL A 142 -13.88 -0.24 -23.11
N ARG A 143 -14.38 -1.14 -23.97
CA ARG A 143 -15.41 -0.82 -24.98
C ARG A 143 -16.73 -0.37 -24.36
N THR A 144 -17.09 -0.85 -23.17
CA THR A 144 -18.29 -0.38 -22.45
C THR A 144 -18.16 1.06 -21.94
N GLY A 145 -16.95 1.61 -21.88
CA GLY A 145 -16.65 2.88 -21.22
C GLY A 145 -16.59 2.80 -19.70
N ALA A 146 -16.76 1.61 -19.11
CA ALA A 146 -16.65 1.39 -17.67
C ALA A 146 -15.20 1.47 -17.15
N ALA A 147 -14.22 1.37 -18.04
CA ALA A 147 -12.81 1.45 -17.69
C ALA A 147 -11.99 2.28 -18.69
N ALA A 148 -10.94 2.91 -18.19
CA ALA A 148 -9.91 3.56 -18.99
C ALA A 148 -8.56 2.88 -18.76
N VAL A 149 -7.74 2.79 -19.80
CA VAL A 149 -6.40 2.18 -19.73
C VAL A 149 -5.32 3.18 -20.12
N THR A 150 -4.25 3.23 -19.33
CA THR A 150 -3.12 4.15 -19.53
C THR A 150 -1.82 3.37 -19.42
N PRO A 151 -1.03 3.20 -20.50
CA PRO A 151 0.31 2.61 -20.41
C PRO A 151 1.14 3.29 -19.33
N ARG A 152 1.88 2.50 -18.55
CA ARG A 152 2.78 3.06 -17.53
C ARG A 152 3.82 3.97 -18.20
N GLY A 153 4.02 5.17 -17.65
CA GLY A 153 4.89 6.20 -18.21
C GLY A 153 4.16 7.24 -19.08
N ARG A 154 2.87 7.03 -19.38
CA ARG A 154 2.05 7.99 -20.16
C ARG A 154 1.19 8.86 -19.26
N ALA A 155 0.99 10.13 -19.65
CA ALA A 155 0.20 11.10 -18.89
C ALA A 155 -1.33 11.01 -19.11
N TYR A 156 -1.78 10.36 -20.20
CA TYR A 156 -3.19 10.30 -20.58
C TYR A 156 -3.59 8.92 -21.08
N PRO A 157 -4.85 8.49 -20.87
CA PRO A 157 -5.38 7.22 -21.36
C PRO A 157 -5.24 7.03 -22.87
N MET A 158 -5.19 5.77 -23.27
CA MET A 158 -5.26 5.37 -24.67
C MET A 158 -6.72 5.30 -25.12
N GLU A 159 -7.07 6.07 -26.15
CA GLU A 159 -8.37 5.93 -26.81
C GLU A 159 -8.40 4.71 -27.74
N GLY A 160 -9.58 4.12 -27.91
CA GLY A 160 -9.81 3.09 -28.93
C GLY A 160 -9.22 1.71 -28.62
N VAL A 161 -8.72 1.45 -27.40
CA VAL A 161 -8.28 0.11 -26.95
C VAL A 161 -9.50 -0.81 -26.79
N THR A 162 -10.03 -1.27 -27.91
CA THR A 162 -11.28 -2.05 -27.98
C THR A 162 -11.10 -3.37 -28.72
N SER A 163 -9.90 -3.64 -29.26
CA SER A 163 -9.54 -4.88 -29.95
C SER A 163 -8.35 -5.55 -29.28
N ALA A 164 -8.13 -6.84 -29.58
CA ALA A 164 -6.96 -7.57 -29.12
C ALA A 164 -5.64 -6.91 -29.57
N GLU A 165 -5.60 -6.38 -30.79
CA GLU A 165 -4.47 -5.61 -31.30
C GLU A 165 -4.23 -4.32 -30.51
N GLY A 166 -5.31 -3.62 -30.12
CA GLY A 166 -5.22 -2.44 -29.26
C GLY A 166 -4.66 -2.76 -27.87
N VAL A 167 -5.03 -3.90 -27.30
CA VAL A 167 -4.49 -4.38 -26.02
C VAL A 167 -3.03 -4.81 -26.15
N ALA A 168 -2.66 -5.51 -27.24
CA ALA A 168 -1.25 -5.84 -27.48
C ALA A 168 -0.37 -4.58 -27.53
N ARG A 169 -0.85 -3.54 -28.24
CA ARG A 169 -0.18 -2.23 -28.29
C ARG A 169 -0.11 -1.53 -26.93
N LEU A 170 -1.11 -1.72 -26.06
CA LEU A 170 -1.11 -1.19 -24.69
C LEU A 170 0.07 -1.75 -23.89
N VAL A 171 0.31 -3.06 -24.01
CA VAL A 171 1.39 -3.78 -23.32
C VAL A 171 2.76 -3.35 -23.86
N GLU A 172 2.91 -3.26 -25.19
CA GLU A 172 4.16 -2.82 -25.83
C GLU A 172 4.58 -1.40 -25.42
N LEU A 173 3.62 -0.52 -25.15
CA LEU A 173 3.88 0.87 -24.77
C LEU A 173 4.11 1.05 -23.27
N GLY A 174 3.78 0.06 -22.45
CA GLY A 174 3.91 0.14 -21.00
C GLY A 174 5.33 -0.17 -20.53
N GLU A 175 5.90 0.67 -19.67
CA GLU A 175 7.14 0.33 -18.96
C GLU A 175 6.97 -1.00 -18.20
N ASP A 176 7.93 -1.91 -18.39
CA ASP A 176 7.92 -3.28 -17.85
C ASP A 176 6.66 -4.10 -18.22
N GLY A 177 5.98 -3.74 -19.33
CA GLY A 177 4.74 -4.38 -19.77
C GLY A 177 3.53 -4.08 -18.88
N ARG A 178 3.57 -2.99 -18.08
CA ARG A 178 2.50 -2.59 -17.17
C ARG A 178 1.64 -1.45 -17.72
N PHE A 179 0.38 -1.43 -17.32
CA PHE A 179 -0.55 -0.33 -17.58
C PHE A 179 -1.44 -0.06 -16.37
N SER A 180 -1.91 1.17 -16.26
CA SER A 180 -2.98 1.54 -15.34
C SER A 180 -4.32 1.14 -15.94
N LEU A 181 -5.19 0.55 -15.13
CA LEU A 181 -6.60 0.35 -15.42
C LEU A 181 -7.38 1.15 -14.37
N GLU A 182 -8.07 2.19 -14.81
CA GLU A 182 -8.98 2.96 -13.99
C GLU A 182 -10.38 2.37 -14.16
N PHE A 183 -10.95 1.87 -13.06
CA PHE A 183 -12.30 1.32 -13.04
C PHE A 183 -13.03 1.89 -11.84
N TRP A 184 -14.06 2.70 -12.11
CA TRP A 184 -14.80 3.43 -11.08
C TRP A 184 -13.88 4.28 -10.18
N LEU A 185 -13.86 4.01 -8.88
CA LEU A 185 -13.07 4.73 -7.88
C LEU A 185 -11.72 4.04 -7.58
N ARG A 186 -11.33 3.03 -8.37
CA ARG A 186 -10.12 2.23 -8.15
C ARG A 186 -9.16 2.37 -9.31
N THR A 187 -7.88 2.49 -8.97
CA THR A 187 -6.79 2.38 -9.93
C THR A 187 -6.06 1.06 -9.74
N PHE A 188 -5.88 0.32 -10.83
CA PHE A 188 -5.10 -0.93 -10.86
C PHE A 188 -3.82 -0.76 -11.65
N SER A 189 -2.71 -1.33 -11.18
CA SER A 189 -1.52 -1.56 -11.99
C SER A 189 -1.59 -2.98 -12.53
N VAL A 190 -1.89 -3.09 -13.81
CA VAL A 190 -2.13 -4.37 -14.48
C VAL A 190 -0.91 -4.82 -15.26
N ARG A 191 -0.65 -6.13 -15.26
CA ARG A 191 0.31 -6.81 -16.14
C ARG A 191 -0.26 -8.12 -16.65
N PHE A 192 0.12 -8.51 -17.86
CA PHE A 192 -0.13 -9.87 -18.35
C PHE A 192 1.00 -10.81 -17.92
N VAL A 193 0.64 -12.04 -17.56
CA VAL A 193 1.56 -13.07 -17.07
C VAL A 193 1.20 -14.43 -17.67
N PRO A 194 2.14 -15.39 -17.76
CA PRO A 194 1.81 -16.76 -18.15
C PRO A 194 0.66 -17.31 -17.28
N ALA A 195 -0.28 -18.03 -17.88
CA ALA A 195 -1.46 -18.54 -17.17
C ALA A 195 -1.09 -19.35 -15.90
N GLU A 196 0.00 -20.10 -15.93
CA GLU A 196 0.52 -20.85 -14.77
C GLU A 196 0.91 -19.94 -13.59
N ASP A 197 1.48 -18.75 -13.87
CA ASP A 197 1.83 -17.79 -12.82
C ASP A 197 0.58 -17.11 -12.26
N ALA A 198 -0.40 -16.84 -13.12
CA ALA A 198 -1.70 -16.28 -12.74
C ALA A 198 -2.48 -17.26 -11.82
N ARG A 199 -2.42 -18.56 -12.12
CA ARG A 199 -3.04 -19.66 -11.34
C ARG A 199 -2.46 -19.85 -9.95
N ARG A 200 -1.22 -19.44 -9.71
CA ARG A 200 -0.54 -19.59 -8.40
C ARG A 200 -1.14 -18.63 -7.37
N ALA A 201 -2.36 -18.89 -6.94
CA ALA A 201 -3.12 -18.01 -6.06
C ALA A 201 -3.63 -18.76 -4.83
N VAL A 202 -3.79 -18.01 -3.74
CA VAL A 202 -4.63 -18.41 -2.61
C VAL A 202 -6.04 -17.91 -2.89
N LEU A 203 -7.04 -18.78 -2.75
CA LEU A 203 -8.44 -18.39 -2.83
C LEU A 203 -8.90 -17.88 -1.47
N VAL A 204 -9.44 -16.67 -1.46
CA VAL A 204 -10.06 -16.04 -0.29
C VAL A 204 -11.53 -15.82 -0.58
N VAL A 205 -12.40 -16.24 0.34
CA VAL A 205 -13.83 -16.00 0.24
C VAL A 205 -14.08 -14.53 0.56
N GLY A 206 -14.54 -13.76 -0.42
CA GLY A 206 -15.04 -12.41 -0.21
C GLY A 206 -16.56 -12.38 -0.13
N GLU A 207 -17.12 -11.30 0.43
CA GLU A 207 -18.57 -11.14 0.61
C GLU A 207 -19.40 -11.23 -0.68
N HIS A 208 -18.89 -10.70 -1.81
CA HIS A 208 -19.64 -10.59 -3.07
C HIS A 208 -19.14 -11.52 -4.18
N ALA A 209 -17.86 -11.89 -4.14
CA ALA A 209 -17.14 -12.70 -5.12
C ALA A 209 -15.87 -13.30 -4.49
N PRO A 210 -15.45 -14.51 -4.90
CA PRO A 210 -14.17 -15.07 -4.46
C PRO A 210 -13.00 -14.23 -4.98
N LEU A 211 -11.93 -14.18 -4.21
CA LEU A 211 -10.70 -13.46 -4.55
C LEU A 211 -9.55 -14.43 -4.80
N ARG A 212 -8.77 -14.17 -5.85
CA ARG A 212 -7.49 -14.82 -6.13
C ARG A 212 -6.38 -13.87 -5.75
N VAL A 213 -5.55 -14.25 -4.77
CA VAL A 213 -4.46 -13.40 -4.27
C VAL A 213 -3.12 -14.12 -4.27
N GLN A 214 -2.04 -13.36 -4.47
CA GLN A 214 -0.68 -13.87 -4.40
C GLN A 214 -0.40 -14.54 -3.04
N PRO A 215 0.22 -15.73 -3.01
CA PRO A 215 0.59 -16.40 -1.76
C PRO A 215 1.54 -15.54 -0.93
N LEU A 216 1.32 -15.51 0.39
CA LEU A 216 2.07 -14.65 1.32
C LEU A 216 3.61 -14.75 1.18
N HIS A 217 4.14 -15.93 0.89
CA HIS A 217 5.58 -16.18 0.76
C HIS A 217 6.18 -15.66 -0.55
N GLU A 218 5.35 -15.32 -1.55
CA GLU A 218 5.77 -14.75 -2.84
C GLU A 218 5.68 -13.21 -2.84
N ILE A 219 5.08 -12.59 -1.81
CA ILE A 219 4.88 -11.14 -1.76
C ILE A 219 6.16 -10.42 -1.34
N ASP A 220 6.80 -9.69 -2.24
CA ASP A 220 7.93 -8.83 -1.90
C ASP A 220 7.52 -7.36 -1.81
N THR A 221 8.24 -6.59 -0.98
CA THR A 221 7.99 -5.16 -0.83
C THR A 221 9.26 -4.42 -0.42
N THR A 222 9.39 -3.19 -0.91
CA THR A 222 10.42 -2.25 -0.49
C THR A 222 9.97 -1.41 0.72
N ASP A 223 8.68 -1.45 1.08
CA ASP A 223 8.17 -0.77 2.26
C ASP A 223 8.62 -1.50 3.53
N ARG A 224 9.40 -0.82 4.36
CA ARG A 224 9.98 -1.42 5.58
C ARG A 224 8.90 -1.86 6.57
N HIS A 225 7.78 -1.16 6.67
CA HIS A 225 6.71 -1.53 7.60
C HIS A 225 5.99 -2.78 7.11
N ALA A 226 5.58 -2.81 5.85
CA ALA A 226 4.97 -3.97 5.22
C ALA A 226 5.92 -5.18 5.26
N ALA A 227 7.22 -5.01 5.02
CA ALA A 227 8.19 -6.10 5.13
C ALA A 227 8.23 -6.73 6.54
N ARG A 228 8.12 -5.91 7.60
CA ARG A 228 8.03 -6.41 8.99
C ARG A 228 6.73 -7.20 9.21
N VAL A 229 5.61 -6.67 8.73
CA VAL A 229 4.29 -7.32 8.80
C VAL A 229 4.31 -8.68 8.09
N LEU A 230 4.77 -8.71 6.84
CA LEU A 230 4.85 -9.93 6.03
C LEU A 230 5.72 -11.00 6.68
N ARG A 231 6.89 -10.61 7.23
CA ARG A 231 7.74 -11.55 7.96
C ARG A 231 7.01 -12.17 9.14
N LEU A 232 6.33 -11.36 9.95
CA LEU A 232 5.60 -11.85 11.12
C LEU A 232 4.45 -12.80 10.75
N LEU A 233 3.68 -12.47 9.70
CA LEU A 233 2.61 -13.33 9.22
C LEU A 233 3.14 -14.66 8.66
N ARG A 234 4.31 -14.65 8.02
CA ARG A 234 4.96 -15.88 7.52
C ARG A 234 5.41 -16.78 8.66
N GLU A 235 6.01 -16.21 9.71
CA GLU A 235 6.40 -16.93 10.94
C GLU A 235 5.15 -17.59 11.57
N GLN A 236 4.07 -16.84 11.76
CA GLN A 236 2.80 -17.38 12.30
C GLN A 236 2.19 -18.49 11.44
N ALA A 237 2.23 -18.33 10.11
CA ALA A 237 1.71 -19.34 9.19
C ALA A 237 2.55 -20.63 9.18
N GLN A 238 3.84 -20.55 9.50
CA GLN A 238 4.71 -21.71 9.68
C GLN A 238 4.43 -22.41 11.01
N ASP A 239 4.30 -21.65 12.10
CA ASP A 239 3.99 -22.17 13.43
C ASP A 239 2.65 -22.90 13.47
N ALA A 240 1.64 -22.40 12.75
CA ALA A 240 0.32 -23.04 12.65
C ALA A 240 0.31 -24.38 11.88
N ARG A 241 1.40 -24.73 11.19
CA ARG A 241 1.55 -25.98 10.41
C ARG A 241 2.34 -27.06 11.16
N GLY A 242 3.00 -26.73 12.26
CA GLY A 242 3.77 -27.66 13.11
C GLY A 242 2.94 -28.24 14.24
#